data_AF-A0A8T3QXT7-F1
#
_entry.id   AF-A0A8T3QXT7-F1
#
_cell.length_a   1.000
_cell.length_b   1.000
_cell.length_c   1.000
_cell.angle_alpha   90.00
_cell.angle_beta   90.00
_cell.angle_gamma   90.00
#
_symmetry.space_group_name_H-M   'P 1'
#
loop_
_entity.id
_entity.type
_entity.pdbx_description
1 polymer ?
#
loop_
_entity_poly.entity_id
_entity_poly.type
_entity_poly.pdbx_seq_one_letter_code
_entity_poly.pdbx_strand_id
1 'polypeptide(L)'
;MHSSLIGKVEKANRYAREPDRITFDRLSLTFRGDNDTHQVALESGRWHCTCHSFDSWGSCVHLLTLQKVMGAMLPDEARVSSFALEQPVPVA
;
A
#
# COMPACT_ATOMS: atom_id res chain seq x y z
N MET A 1 -10.87 36.32 -11.77
CA MET A 1 -9.66 35.75 -11.12
C MET A 1 -9.92 34.47 -10.30
N HIS A 2 -11.10 33.85 -10.33
CA HIS A 2 -11.37 32.54 -9.69
C HIS A 2 -11.07 31.32 -10.59
N SER A 3 -10.86 31.53 -11.89
CA SER A 3 -10.64 30.45 -12.86
C SER A 3 -9.38 29.63 -12.58
N SER A 4 -8.33 30.23 -12.01
CA SER A 4 -7.09 29.53 -11.68
C SER A 4 -7.24 28.56 -10.50
N LEU A 5 -8.17 28.83 -9.57
CA LEU A 5 -8.47 27.94 -8.44
C LEU A 5 -9.38 26.79 -8.87
N ILE A 6 -10.42 27.09 -9.66
CA ILE A 6 -11.32 26.07 -10.22
C ILE A 6 -10.51 25.06 -11.04
N GLY A 7 -9.64 25.54 -11.94
CA GLY A 7 -8.79 24.66 -12.74
C GLY A 7 -7.79 23.83 -11.92
N LYS A 8 -7.35 24.31 -10.74
CA LYS A 8 -6.50 23.51 -9.83
C LYS A 8 -7.29 22.38 -9.17
N VAL A 9 -8.52 22.65 -8.73
CA VAL A 9 -9.41 21.64 -8.13
C VAL A 9 -9.80 20.58 -9.16
N GLU A 10 -10.13 20.97 -10.39
CA GLU A 10 -10.41 20.04 -11.49
C GLU A 10 -9.22 19.13 -11.78
N LYS A 11 -8.00 19.70 -11.85
CA LYS A 11 -6.78 18.91 -12.03
C LYS A 11 -6.53 17.95 -10.88
N ALA A 12 -6.67 18.40 -9.62
CA ALA A 12 -6.49 17.54 -8.45
C ALA A 12 -7.48 16.36 -8.47
N ASN A 13 -8.76 16.62 -8.77
CA ASN A 13 -9.78 15.60 -8.92
C ASN A 13 -9.44 14.60 -10.04
N ARG A 14 -8.91 15.07 -11.17
CA ARG A 14 -8.48 14.19 -12.25
C ARG A 14 -7.29 13.32 -11.81
N TYR A 15 -6.26 13.91 -11.21
CA TYR A 15 -5.06 13.17 -10.78
C TYR A 15 -5.36 12.13 -9.71
N ALA A 16 -6.34 12.37 -8.83
CA ALA A 16 -6.79 11.37 -7.85
C ALA A 16 -7.37 10.09 -8.49
N ARG A 17 -7.74 10.13 -9.78
CA ARG A 17 -8.25 8.97 -10.55
C ARG A 17 -7.21 8.35 -11.47
N GLU A 18 -5.99 8.88 -11.49
CA GLU A 18 -4.87 8.45 -12.33
C GLU A 18 -3.74 7.94 -11.40
N PRO A 19 -3.91 6.77 -10.75
CA PRO A 19 -3.01 6.29 -9.70
C PRO A 19 -1.57 6.04 -10.19
N ASP A 20 -1.38 5.78 -11.49
CA ASP A 20 -0.09 5.66 -12.14
C ASP A 20 0.79 6.92 -12.02
N ARG A 21 0.20 8.07 -11.67
CA ARG A 21 0.94 9.31 -11.39
C ARG A 21 1.57 9.38 -10.01
N ILE A 22 1.17 8.50 -9.09
CA ILE A 22 1.52 8.56 -7.68
C ILE A 22 2.47 7.41 -7.38
N THR A 23 3.55 7.70 -6.67
CA THR A 23 4.49 6.68 -6.20
C THR A 23 4.74 6.89 -4.71
N PHE A 24 4.52 5.85 -3.92
CA PHE A 24 4.83 5.82 -2.50
C PHE A 24 6.21 5.19 -2.27
N ASP A 25 7.23 6.04 -2.11
CA ASP A 25 8.60 5.57 -1.83
C ASP A 25 8.78 5.14 -0.36
N ARG A 26 8.08 5.82 0.55
CA ARG A 26 8.11 5.57 1.99
C ARG A 26 6.75 5.84 2.59
N LEU A 27 6.39 5.06 3.61
CA LEU A 27 5.22 5.33 4.45
C LEU A 27 5.47 4.86 5.88
N SER A 28 4.76 5.49 6.80
CA SER A 28 4.64 5.05 8.20
C SER A 28 3.21 5.33 8.63
N LEU A 29 2.50 4.29 9.08
CA LEU A 29 1.11 4.40 9.49
C LEU A 29 0.77 3.47 10.64
N THR A 30 -0.27 3.87 11.36
CA THR A 30 -0.91 3.06 12.39
C THR A 30 -2.08 2.31 11.76
N PHE A 31 -2.03 0.98 11.77
CA PHE A 31 -3.08 0.10 11.29
C PHE A 31 -3.87 -0.46 12.48
N ARG A 32 -5.17 -0.17 12.55
CA ARG A 32 -6.06 -0.76 13.54
C ARG A 32 -6.65 -2.06 12.99
N GLY A 33 -6.17 -3.19 13.50
CA GLY A 33 -6.76 -4.50 13.23
C GLY A 33 -7.90 -4.81 14.21
N ASP A 34 -8.46 -6.00 14.07
CA ASP A 34 -9.56 -6.44 14.94
C ASP A 34 -9.10 -6.64 16.40
N ASN A 35 -7.87 -7.13 16.59
CA ASN A 35 -7.35 -7.51 17.90
C ASN A 35 -6.41 -6.48 18.52
N ASP A 36 -5.67 -5.73 17.70
CA ASP A 36 -4.67 -4.78 18.16
C ASP A 36 -4.35 -3.73 17.09
N THR A 37 -3.57 -2.73 17.47
CA THR A 37 -3.04 -1.68 16.61
C THR A 37 -1.57 -1.92 16.31
N HIS A 38 -1.22 -1.89 15.03
CA HIS A 38 0.13 -2.20 14.55
C HIS A 38 0.72 -1.02 13.81
N GLN A 39 2.04 -0.83 13.91
CA GLN A 39 2.75 0.10 13.05
C GLN A 39 3.15 -0.62 11.77
N VAL A 40 2.89 0.00 10.62
CA VAL A 40 3.27 -0.50 9.30
C VAL A 40 4.12 0.54 8.60
N ALA A 41 5.26 0.11 8.05
CA ALA A 41 6.18 0.98 7.34
C ALA A 41 6.66 0.35 6.03
N LEU A 42 6.92 1.21 5.05
CA LEU A 42 7.67 0.90 3.83
C LEU A 42 8.89 1.81 3.81
N GLU A 43 10.08 1.23 3.76
CA GLU A 43 11.32 1.98 3.67
C GLU A 43 12.30 1.27 2.72
N SER A 44 12.78 1.99 1.70
CA SER A 44 13.75 1.44 0.74
C SER A 44 13.29 0.12 0.13
N GLY A 45 11.99 0.05 -0.26
CA GLY A 45 11.37 -1.13 -0.84
C GLY A 45 11.07 -2.27 0.15
N ARG A 46 11.38 -2.11 1.44
CA ARG A 46 11.18 -3.13 2.46
C ARG A 46 10.00 -2.80 3.37
N TRP A 47 9.15 -3.79 3.54
CA TRP A 47 8.02 -3.70 4.46
C TRP A 47 8.43 -4.06 5.88
N HIS A 48 7.74 -3.44 6.83
CA HIS A 48 7.75 -3.83 8.22
C HIS A 48 6.33 -3.71 8.79
N CYS A 49 5.94 -4.66 9.63
CA CYS A 49 4.74 -4.57 10.45
C CYS A 49 5.03 -5.13 11.84
N THR A 50 4.54 -4.47 12.89
CA THR A 50 4.75 -4.90 14.28
C THR A 50 3.85 -6.07 14.72
N CYS A 51 3.03 -6.63 13.84
CA CYS A 51 2.18 -7.77 14.17
C CYS A 51 2.97 -9.09 14.16
N HIS A 52 2.51 -10.06 14.96
CA HIS A 52 3.18 -11.35 15.09
C HIS A 52 3.29 -12.13 13.77
N SER A 53 2.26 -12.11 12.91
CA SER A 53 2.31 -12.81 11.62
C SER A 53 3.44 -12.30 10.72
N PHE A 54 3.71 -10.99 10.75
CA PHE A 54 4.77 -10.40 9.95
C PHE A 54 6.15 -10.83 10.46
N ASP A 55 6.34 -10.88 11.78
CA ASP A 55 7.58 -11.36 12.40
C ASP A 55 7.87 -12.82 12.01
N SER A 56 6.82 -13.67 11.98
CA SER A 56 6.94 -15.08 11.63
C SER A 56 7.14 -15.36 10.14
N TRP A 57 6.49 -14.58 9.25
CA TRP A 57 6.36 -14.94 7.82
C TRP A 57 6.88 -13.86 6.85
N GLY A 58 7.33 -12.71 7.37
CA GLY A 58 7.64 -11.54 6.54
C GLY A 58 6.42 -10.97 5.80
N SER A 59 5.20 -11.36 6.18
CA SER A 59 3.96 -10.89 5.58
C SER A 59 2.78 -11.03 6.55
N CYS A 60 1.73 -10.22 6.35
CA CYS A 60 0.55 -10.21 7.20
C CYS A 60 -0.65 -9.57 6.50
N VAL A 61 -1.83 -9.68 7.10
CA VAL A 61 -3.07 -9.06 6.58
C VAL A 61 -2.96 -7.54 6.43
N HIS A 62 -2.20 -6.87 7.31
CA HIS A 62 -1.99 -5.42 7.25
C HIS A 62 -1.20 -5.03 6.00
N LEU A 63 -0.08 -5.72 5.75
CA LEU A 63 0.71 -5.55 4.54
C LEU A 63 -0.13 -5.85 3.28
N LEU A 64 -0.81 -7.00 3.25
CA LEU A 64 -1.64 -7.40 2.11
C LEU A 64 -2.74 -6.38 1.81
N THR A 65 -3.32 -5.78 2.85
CA THR A 65 -4.31 -4.70 2.70
C THR A 65 -3.69 -3.48 2.02
N LEU A 66 -2.53 -3.02 2.48
CA LEU A 66 -1.84 -1.88 1.89
C LEU A 66 -1.42 -2.12 0.44
N GLN A 67 -0.93 -3.33 0.13
CA GLN A 67 -0.61 -3.72 -1.24
C GLN A 67 -1.84 -3.69 -2.15
N LYS A 68 -3.01 -4.14 -1.66
CA LYS A 68 -4.29 -4.07 -2.41
C LYS A 68 -4.80 -2.64 -2.59
N VAL A 69 -4.70 -1.81 -1.55
CA VAL A 69 -5.17 -0.41 -1.59
C VAL A 69 -4.31 0.44 -2.52
N MET A 70 -2.99 0.26 -2.48
CA MET A 70 -2.08 1.11 -3.24
C MET A 70 -1.75 0.56 -4.63
N GLY A 71 -1.70 -0.77 -4.79
CA GLY A 71 -1.53 -1.43 -6.09
C GLY A 71 -0.39 -0.83 -6.90
N ALA A 72 -0.73 -0.23 -8.04
CA ALA A 72 0.21 0.39 -8.97
C ALA A 72 1.00 1.58 -8.39
N MET A 73 0.54 2.18 -7.29
CA MET A 73 1.23 3.30 -6.63
C MET A 73 2.47 2.86 -5.83
N LEU A 74 2.69 1.55 -5.70
CA LEU A 74 3.87 0.99 -5.04
C LEU A 74 4.97 0.68 -6.08
N PRO A 75 6.26 0.87 -5.72
CA PRO A 75 7.36 0.38 -6.52
C PRO A 75 7.31 -1.16 -6.62
N ASP A 76 7.86 -1.70 -7.69
CA ASP A 76 7.75 -3.12 -8.05
C ASP A 76 8.17 -4.05 -6.91
N GLU A 77 9.28 -3.73 -6.25
CA GLU A 77 9.81 -4.49 -5.11
C GLU A 77 8.86 -4.51 -3.90
N ALA A 78 8.06 -3.46 -3.72
CA ALA A 78 7.10 -3.36 -2.61
C ALA A 78 5.75 -4.04 -2.92
N ARG A 79 5.51 -4.43 -4.18
CA ARG A 79 4.27 -5.14 -4.58
C ARG A 79 4.32 -6.65 -4.33
N VAL A 80 5.52 -7.21 -4.18
CA VAL A 80 5.69 -8.65 -3.97
C VAL A 80 5.36 -9.02 -2.53
N SER A 81 4.46 -9.99 -2.34
CA SER A 81 4.20 -10.57 -1.02
C SER A 81 4.82 -11.97 -0.96
N SER A 82 5.55 -12.27 0.11
CA SER A 82 6.15 -13.60 0.31
C SER A 82 5.12 -14.73 0.36
N PHE A 83 3.86 -14.45 0.74
CA PHE A 83 2.76 -15.45 0.70
C PHE A 83 2.41 -15.92 -0.72
N ALA A 84 2.72 -15.14 -1.75
CA ALA A 84 2.40 -15.51 -3.14
C ALA A 84 3.28 -16.66 -3.66
N LEU A 85 4.40 -16.95 -3.01
CA LEU A 85 5.30 -18.04 -3.41
C LEU A 85 4.87 -19.41 -2.85
N GLU A 86 3.91 -19.46 -1.92
CA GLU A 86 3.56 -20.69 -1.18
C GLU A 86 2.11 -21.17 -1.41
N GLN A 87 1.32 -20.47 -2.22
CA GLN A 87 -0.06 -20.88 -2.52
C GLN A 87 -0.15 -21.45 -3.95
N PRO A 88 -0.50 -22.73 -4.17
CA PRO A 88 -0.95 -23.18 -5.47
C PRO A 88 -2.27 -22.45 -5.76
N VAL A 89 -2.26 -21.58 -6.76
CA VAL A 89 -3.50 -20.98 -7.29
C VAL A 89 -4.39 -22.16 -7.74
N PRO A 90 -5.59 -22.36 -7.18
CA PRO A 90 -6.51 -23.32 -7.73
C PRO A 90 -6.97 -22.74 -9.07
N VAL A 91 -6.48 -23.33 -10.16
CA VAL A 91 -7.11 -23.17 -11.47
C VAL A 91 -8.45 -23.88 -11.38
N ALA A 92 -9.53 -23.09 -11.35
CA ALA A 92 -10.87 -23.54 -11.69
C ALA A 92 -11.10 -23.30 -13.18
#